data_AF-A0A9X2HH07-F1
#
_entry.id   AF-A0A9X2HH07-F1
#
_cell.length_a   1.000
_cell.length_b   1.000
_cell.length_c   1.000
_cell.angle_alpha   90.00
_cell.angle_beta   90.00
_cell.angle_gamma   90.00
#
_symmetry.space_group_name_H-M   'P 1'
#
loop_
_entity.id
_entity.type
_entity.pdbx_description
1 polymer ?
#
loop_
_entity_poly.entity_id
_entity_poly.type
_entity_poly.pdbx_seq_one_letter_code
_entity_poly.pdbx_strand_id
1 'polypeptide(L)'
;MRTALYLSALATALALTACDSGGGGGGGGGTIVTPTPSPTASPSPSPSPSPSPSPSASPLPTSWADVAGYYDVQPDVATCRAGTLKAAVKAEFLARLNEIRARHGLAPVVYSTTEDAQEQESSLMMAIAQTLSHTPPSSWTCYTSGGATGAGASNLIGGWGTGLPFDSEDGLLAGWLREGGAPQLGHRRWILHPFLGQTSYGRVSVTLAGGRRATTASMRVFSFASGAPAPSTVPPYVGFPQGDYPVRYFALTDYLSFSVIPSSSNNGADRSVDFSAATVSVRNGSTNMTVTDISRDNDGYGIANNIQWRVTGLASNTSYTVTIAGVRNAPQTSYTYNFRIVP
;
A
#
# COMPACT_ATOMS: atom_id res chain seq x y z
N MET A 1 16.95 -9.26 -43.79
CA MET A 1 16.49 -10.44 -44.55
C MET A 1 15.99 -11.49 -43.56
N ARG A 2 14.91 -12.19 -43.92
CA ARG A 2 14.12 -13.20 -43.18
C ARG A 2 12.90 -12.67 -42.43
N THR A 3 11.89 -12.45 -43.28
CA THR A 3 10.44 -12.56 -43.12
C THR A 3 9.98 -13.83 -42.40
N ALA A 4 8.90 -13.71 -41.63
CA ALA A 4 7.91 -14.78 -41.43
C ALA A 4 6.51 -14.14 -41.26
N LEU A 5 5.66 -14.33 -42.26
CA LEU A 5 4.20 -14.18 -42.23
C LEU A 5 3.58 -15.32 -41.41
N TYR A 6 2.39 -15.13 -40.84
CA TYR A 6 1.21 -16.02 -40.93
C TYR A 6 -0.02 -15.23 -40.40
N LEU A 7 -0.86 -14.72 -41.30
CA LEU A 7 -2.16 -15.27 -41.74
C LEU A 7 -3.29 -15.26 -40.69
N SER A 8 -4.25 -14.39 -41.00
CA SER A 8 -5.64 -14.31 -40.53
C SER A 8 -6.51 -15.48 -40.99
N ALA A 9 -7.52 -15.87 -40.19
CA ALA A 9 -8.76 -16.46 -40.67
C ALA A 9 -9.94 -16.16 -39.73
N LEU A 10 -11.10 -16.02 -40.35
CA LEU A 10 -12.33 -15.34 -39.92
C LEU A 10 -13.47 -16.35 -39.66
N ALA A 11 -14.55 -15.86 -39.04
CA ALA A 11 -15.93 -16.39 -39.04
C ALA A 11 -16.21 -17.62 -38.15
N THR A 12 -17.33 -17.72 -37.43
CA THR A 12 -18.72 -17.59 -37.95
C THR A 12 -19.71 -17.43 -36.79
N ALA A 13 -20.75 -16.61 -36.99
CA ALA A 13 -21.93 -16.49 -36.13
C ALA A 13 -23.01 -17.50 -36.55
N LEU A 14 -23.83 -17.98 -35.62
CA LEU A 14 -25.17 -18.52 -35.92
C LEU A 14 -26.13 -18.30 -34.72
N ALA A 15 -27.41 -18.24 -35.06
CA ALA A 15 -28.46 -17.43 -34.45
C ALA A 15 -29.67 -18.24 -33.94
N LEU A 16 -30.38 -17.64 -32.98
CA LEU A 16 -31.83 -17.65 -32.67
C LEU A 16 -32.62 -18.95 -32.39
N THR A 17 -33.52 -18.84 -31.39
CA THR A 17 -34.98 -19.21 -31.34
C THR A 17 -35.41 -19.26 -29.86
N ALA A 18 -36.63 -19.00 -29.40
CA ALA A 18 -37.85 -18.35 -29.90
C ALA A 18 -38.79 -18.14 -28.68
N CYS A 19 -39.73 -17.20 -28.78
CA CYS A 19 -40.81 -16.92 -27.83
C CYS A 19 -41.86 -18.05 -27.78
N ASP A 20 -42.57 -18.17 -26.66
CA ASP A 20 -43.96 -18.66 -26.66
C ASP A 20 -44.81 -17.99 -25.56
N SER A 21 -46.13 -18.12 -25.71
CA SER A 21 -47.17 -17.10 -25.50
C SER A 21 -48.43 -17.68 -24.82
N GLY A 22 -49.36 -16.80 -24.40
CA GLY A 22 -50.76 -17.10 -24.02
C GLY A 22 -51.11 -16.71 -22.58
N GLY A 23 -52.07 -15.83 -22.25
CA GLY A 23 -53.50 -15.75 -22.66
C GLY A 23 -54.34 -16.43 -21.56
N GLY A 24 -55.40 -15.92 -20.91
CA GLY A 24 -56.39 -14.86 -21.12
C GLY A 24 -57.75 -15.41 -20.60
N GLY A 25 -58.60 -14.61 -19.97
CA GLY A 25 -60.04 -14.94 -19.78
C GLY A 25 -60.59 -14.90 -18.35
N GLY A 26 -61.58 -14.02 -18.11
CA GLY A 26 -62.34 -13.90 -16.87
C GLY A 26 -63.70 -14.61 -16.88
N GLY A 27 -64.36 -14.62 -15.73
CA GLY A 27 -65.75 -15.05 -15.55
C GLY A 27 -66.13 -15.09 -14.06
N GLY A 28 -67.11 -14.28 -13.67
CA GLY A 28 -67.52 -14.08 -12.28
C GLY A 28 -68.43 -15.17 -11.71
N GLY A 29 -68.51 -15.18 -10.38
CA GLY A 29 -69.46 -15.98 -9.60
C GLY A 29 -69.30 -15.63 -8.12
N GLY A 30 -70.31 -14.97 -7.54
CA GLY A 30 -70.25 -14.46 -6.17
C GLY A 30 -70.28 -15.58 -5.14
N THR A 31 -69.44 -15.45 -4.11
CA THR A 31 -69.55 -16.20 -2.85
C THR A 31 -69.19 -15.31 -1.66
N ILE A 32 -69.99 -15.49 -0.62
CA ILE A 32 -70.08 -14.79 0.67
C ILE A 32 -68.71 -14.64 1.35
N VAL A 33 -68.39 -13.41 1.79
CA VAL A 33 -67.22 -13.08 2.61
C VAL A 33 -67.48 -13.46 4.07
N THR A 34 -66.80 -14.51 4.53
CA THR A 34 -66.57 -14.81 5.96
C THR A 34 -65.29 -14.11 6.41
N PRO A 35 -65.25 -13.39 7.56
CA PRO A 35 -64.02 -12.73 8.00
C PRO A 35 -62.97 -13.77 8.44
N THR A 36 -61.83 -13.75 7.76
CA THR A 36 -60.63 -14.53 8.12
C THR A 36 -60.03 -14.03 9.44
N PRO A 37 -59.62 -14.91 10.36
CA PRO A 37 -58.99 -14.50 11.62
C PRO A 37 -57.66 -13.77 11.39
N SER A 38 -57.43 -12.74 12.19
CA SER A 38 -56.20 -11.94 12.23
C SER A 38 -54.98 -12.82 12.54
N PRO A 39 -53.83 -12.65 11.84
CA PRO A 39 -52.64 -13.44 12.13
C PRO A 39 -52.06 -13.07 13.51
N THR A 40 -51.81 -14.09 14.33
CA THR A 40 -51.08 -13.98 15.59
C THR A 40 -49.64 -13.54 15.30
N ALA A 41 -49.17 -12.51 16.00
CA ALA A 41 -47.80 -12.00 15.88
C ALA A 41 -46.77 -13.12 16.19
N SER A 42 -45.84 -13.31 15.25
CA SER A 42 -44.68 -14.21 15.43
C SER A 42 -43.75 -13.64 16.51
N PRO A 43 -43.22 -14.45 17.44
CA PRO A 43 -42.28 -13.97 18.45
C PRO A 43 -41.01 -13.43 17.80
N SER A 44 -40.59 -12.25 18.27
CA SER A 44 -39.37 -11.57 17.83
C SER A 44 -38.14 -12.45 18.13
N PRO A 45 -37.17 -12.59 17.19
CA PRO A 45 -35.96 -13.35 17.46
C PRO A 45 -35.15 -12.68 18.57
N SER A 46 -34.74 -13.48 19.56
CA SER A 46 -33.87 -13.07 20.65
C SER A 46 -32.57 -12.49 20.08
N PRO A 47 -32.04 -11.37 20.62
CA PRO A 47 -30.79 -10.79 20.15
C PRO A 47 -29.65 -11.82 20.26
N SER A 48 -28.93 -12.00 19.15
CA SER A 48 -27.72 -12.80 19.09
C SER A 48 -26.69 -12.23 20.08
N PRO A 49 -25.99 -13.06 20.88
CA PRO A 49 -24.99 -12.57 21.80
C PRO A 49 -23.90 -11.79 21.04
N SER A 50 -23.63 -10.58 21.51
CA SER A 50 -22.55 -9.73 21.00
C SER A 50 -21.23 -10.51 21.05
N PRO A 51 -20.40 -10.49 20.00
CA PRO A 51 -19.10 -11.15 20.05
C PRO A 51 -18.29 -10.62 21.23
N SER A 52 -17.79 -11.53 22.04
CA SER A 52 -16.87 -11.24 23.14
C SER A 52 -15.64 -10.50 22.60
N PRO A 53 -15.16 -9.42 23.24
CA PRO A 53 -13.98 -8.70 22.77
C PRO A 53 -12.80 -9.69 22.70
N SER A 54 -12.20 -9.80 21.52
CA SER A 54 -10.94 -10.50 21.31
C SER A 54 -9.90 -9.93 22.29
N PRO A 55 -9.08 -10.78 22.96
CA PRO A 55 -8.10 -10.29 23.92
C PRO A 55 -7.23 -9.21 23.26
N SER A 56 -7.19 -8.04 23.89
CA SER A 56 -6.32 -6.94 23.49
C SER A 56 -4.89 -7.48 23.43
N ALA A 57 -4.31 -7.51 22.23
CA ALA A 57 -2.95 -7.98 22.04
C ALA A 57 -2.01 -7.17 22.93
N SER A 58 -1.15 -7.86 23.69
CA SER A 58 -0.09 -7.19 24.46
C SER A 58 0.71 -6.27 23.52
N PRO A 59 1.07 -5.05 23.94
CA PRO A 59 1.84 -4.13 23.10
C PRO A 59 3.13 -4.81 22.63
N LEU A 60 3.51 -4.56 21.37
CA LEU A 60 4.77 -5.06 20.84
C LEU A 60 5.96 -4.45 21.61
N PRO A 61 7.08 -5.18 21.73
CA PRO A 61 8.30 -4.66 22.31
C PRO A 61 8.75 -3.34 21.67
N THR A 62 9.29 -2.43 22.47
CA THR A 62 9.77 -1.11 22.01
C THR A 62 11.27 -0.93 22.24
N SER A 63 11.96 -1.99 22.67
CA SER A 63 13.37 -1.95 23.06
C SER A 63 14.13 -3.17 22.52
N TRP A 64 15.44 -3.00 22.36
CA TRP A 64 16.33 -4.12 22.02
C TRP A 64 16.40 -5.22 23.08
N ALA A 65 16.09 -4.92 24.35
CA ALA A 65 16.10 -5.93 25.42
C ALA A 65 14.99 -6.98 25.23
N ASP A 66 13.90 -6.57 24.57
CA ASP A 66 12.67 -7.35 24.45
C ASP A 66 12.42 -7.81 23.01
N VAL A 67 13.40 -7.64 22.11
CA VAL A 67 13.28 -7.96 20.67
C VAL A 67 12.88 -9.41 20.41
N ALA A 68 13.22 -10.34 21.31
CA ALA A 68 12.78 -11.73 21.22
C ALA A 68 11.25 -11.86 21.16
N GLY A 69 10.51 -10.90 21.71
CA GLY A 69 9.05 -10.83 21.66
C GLY A 69 8.45 -10.64 20.26
N TYR A 70 9.26 -10.30 19.25
CA TYR A 70 8.83 -10.20 17.85
C TYR A 70 8.67 -11.55 17.15
N TYR A 71 9.24 -12.61 17.71
CA TYR A 71 9.38 -13.88 17.02
C TYR A 71 8.66 -15.03 17.74
N ASP A 72 7.98 -15.88 16.97
CA ASP A 72 7.57 -17.22 17.41
C ASP A 72 8.76 -18.18 17.33
N VAL A 73 9.58 -18.03 16.29
CA VAL A 73 10.86 -18.72 16.13
C VAL A 73 11.96 -17.68 15.93
N GLN A 74 12.94 -17.63 16.83
CA GLN A 74 14.03 -16.66 16.74
C GLN A 74 14.84 -16.85 15.44
N PRO A 75 15.32 -15.77 14.82
CA PRO A 75 16.34 -15.88 13.79
C PRO A 75 17.63 -16.47 14.39
N ASP A 76 18.21 -17.44 13.68
CA ASP A 76 19.52 -18.02 14.00
C ASP A 76 20.52 -17.62 12.91
N VAL A 77 21.38 -16.67 13.26
CA VAL A 77 22.41 -16.12 12.38
C VAL A 77 23.54 -17.11 12.09
N ALA A 78 23.78 -18.08 12.98
CA ALA A 78 24.87 -19.05 12.83
C ALA A 78 24.50 -20.18 11.87
N THR A 79 23.21 -20.57 11.85
CA THR A 79 22.70 -21.62 10.96
C THR A 79 21.85 -21.08 9.80
N CYS A 80 21.84 -19.76 9.59
CA CYS A 80 21.10 -19.09 8.54
C CYS A 80 19.58 -19.38 8.53
N ARG A 81 18.96 -19.49 9.71
CA ARG A 81 17.51 -19.63 9.83
C ARG A 81 16.88 -18.27 10.08
N ALA A 82 15.99 -17.85 9.20
CA ALA A 82 15.39 -16.51 9.26
C ALA A 82 14.40 -16.32 10.42
N GLY A 83 13.95 -17.42 11.04
CA GLY A 83 12.94 -17.39 12.10
C GLY A 83 11.53 -17.17 11.56
N THR A 84 10.61 -16.81 12.44
CA THR A 84 9.21 -16.52 12.08
C THR A 84 8.68 -15.42 12.99
N LEU A 85 8.14 -14.36 12.39
CA LEU A 85 7.49 -13.27 13.12
C LEU A 85 6.18 -13.73 13.75
N LYS A 86 5.87 -13.17 14.92
CA LYS A 86 4.56 -13.35 15.54
C LYS A 86 3.45 -12.77 14.68
N ALA A 87 2.27 -13.38 14.75
CA ALA A 87 1.05 -12.85 14.14
C ALA A 87 0.76 -11.40 14.57
N ALA A 88 1.03 -11.04 15.82
CA ALA A 88 0.83 -9.69 16.34
C ALA A 88 1.72 -8.63 15.65
N VAL A 89 2.95 -8.98 15.26
CA VAL A 89 3.84 -8.06 14.51
C VAL A 89 3.26 -7.79 13.13
N LYS A 90 2.87 -8.86 12.42
CA LYS A 90 2.27 -8.77 11.09
C LYS A 90 0.95 -7.97 11.11
N ALA A 91 0.14 -8.16 12.14
CA ALA A 91 -1.12 -7.44 12.31
C ALA A 91 -0.90 -5.94 12.59
N GLU A 92 0.05 -5.58 13.46
CA GLU A 92 0.40 -4.18 13.72
C GLU A 92 0.94 -3.51 12.45
N PHE A 93 1.86 -4.15 11.73
CA PHE A 93 2.37 -3.65 10.46
C PHE A 93 1.24 -3.36 9.46
N LEU A 94 0.36 -4.34 9.25
CA LEU A 94 -0.78 -4.21 8.34
C LEU A 94 -1.72 -3.07 8.76
N ALA A 95 -2.01 -2.95 10.06
CA ALA A 95 -2.86 -1.90 10.58
C ALA A 95 -2.27 -0.51 10.29
N ARG A 96 -0.98 -0.29 10.57
CA ARG A 96 -0.28 0.97 10.31
C ARG A 96 -0.21 1.31 8.82
N LEU A 97 0.09 0.33 7.98
CA LEU A 97 0.07 0.50 6.52
C LEU A 97 -1.32 0.95 6.04
N ASN A 98 -2.38 0.31 6.53
CA ASN A 98 -3.75 0.64 6.15
C ASN A 98 -4.21 2.00 6.71
N GLU A 99 -3.75 2.41 7.90
CA GLU A 99 -3.95 3.76 8.44
C GLU A 99 -3.32 4.83 7.53
N ILE A 100 -2.09 4.59 7.04
CA ILE A 100 -1.42 5.48 6.07
C ILE A 100 -2.25 5.56 4.80
N ARG A 101 -2.64 4.42 4.23
CA ARG A 101 -3.41 4.35 2.98
C ARG A 101 -4.78 5.03 3.08
N ALA A 102 -5.46 4.89 4.21
CA ALA A 102 -6.75 5.54 4.46
C ALA A 102 -6.67 7.07 4.44
N ARG A 103 -5.56 7.67 4.90
CA ARG A 103 -5.32 9.14 4.78
C ARG A 103 -5.28 9.62 3.34
N HIS A 104 -4.98 8.70 2.42
CA HIS A 104 -4.92 8.94 0.98
C HIS A 104 -6.21 8.55 0.24
N GLY A 105 -7.26 8.12 0.95
CA GLY A 105 -8.50 7.61 0.34
C GLY A 105 -8.32 6.27 -0.39
N LEU A 106 -7.19 5.59 -0.18
CA LEU A 106 -6.86 4.32 -0.83
C LEU A 106 -7.51 3.16 -0.08
N ALA A 107 -7.91 2.13 -0.83
CA ALA A 107 -8.41 0.90 -0.24
C ALA A 107 -7.36 0.23 0.66
N PRO A 108 -7.77 -0.41 1.76
CA PRO A 108 -6.85 -1.20 2.58
C PRO A 108 -6.29 -2.38 1.77
N VAL A 109 -5.06 -2.77 2.07
CA VAL A 109 -4.47 -4.01 1.56
C VAL A 109 -4.82 -5.16 2.50
N VAL A 110 -4.86 -6.38 1.95
CA VAL A 110 -4.93 -7.61 2.73
C VAL A 110 -3.54 -8.18 2.99
N TYR A 111 -3.37 -8.93 4.08
CA TYR A 111 -2.10 -9.61 4.34
C TYR A 111 -2.06 -10.95 3.61
N SER A 112 -0.96 -11.23 2.92
CA SER A 112 -0.66 -12.52 2.32
C SER A 112 0.39 -13.25 3.15
N THR A 113 0.03 -14.43 3.66
CA THR A 113 0.98 -15.29 4.37
C THR A 113 1.85 -16.13 3.43
N THR A 114 1.52 -16.15 2.13
CA THR A 114 2.21 -16.98 1.13
C THR A 114 3.66 -16.57 0.93
N GLU A 115 3.96 -15.27 1.07
CA GLU A 115 5.29 -14.71 0.88
C GLU A 115 6.10 -14.58 2.18
N ASP A 116 5.54 -14.89 3.35
CA ASP A 116 6.18 -14.65 4.66
C ASP A 116 7.59 -15.21 4.75
N ALA A 117 7.79 -16.45 4.27
CA ALA A 117 9.11 -17.08 4.28
C ALA A 117 10.12 -16.31 3.40
N GLN A 118 9.70 -15.83 2.24
CA GLN A 118 10.56 -15.06 1.33
C GLN A 118 10.95 -13.71 1.93
N GLU A 119 9.99 -13.01 2.55
CA GLU A 119 10.25 -11.71 3.17
C GLU A 119 11.14 -11.84 4.42
N GLN A 120 10.95 -12.90 5.20
CA GLN A 120 11.76 -13.16 6.39
C GLN A 120 13.20 -13.57 6.02
N GLU A 121 13.37 -14.44 5.01
CA GLU A 121 14.69 -14.79 4.45
C GLU A 121 15.39 -13.57 3.85
N SER A 122 14.67 -12.75 3.09
CA SER A 122 15.16 -11.48 2.54
C SER A 122 15.72 -10.59 3.65
N SER A 123 14.94 -10.40 4.72
CA SER A 123 15.37 -9.62 5.88
C SER A 123 16.63 -10.20 6.52
N LEU A 124 16.70 -11.52 6.75
CA LEU A 124 17.90 -12.15 7.31
C LEU A 124 19.13 -11.90 6.43
N MET A 125 19.03 -12.13 5.12
CA MET A 125 20.13 -11.92 4.17
C MET A 125 20.70 -10.50 4.28
N MET A 126 19.81 -9.48 4.30
CA MET A 126 20.21 -8.08 4.44
C MET A 126 20.84 -7.79 5.81
N ALA A 127 20.31 -8.38 6.89
CA ALA A 127 20.82 -8.16 8.24
C ALA A 127 22.24 -8.72 8.42
N ILE A 128 22.51 -9.90 7.86
CA ILE A 128 23.82 -10.54 7.89
C ILE A 128 24.81 -9.82 6.96
N ALA A 129 24.39 -9.47 5.76
CA ALA A 129 25.22 -8.74 4.80
C ALA A 129 25.46 -7.27 5.22
N GLN A 130 24.63 -6.74 6.13
CA GLN A 130 24.63 -5.32 6.53
C GLN A 130 24.61 -4.39 5.33
N THR A 131 23.81 -4.77 4.32
CA THR A 131 23.70 -4.12 3.02
C THR A 131 22.30 -4.38 2.50
N LEU A 132 21.67 -3.38 1.87
CA LEU A 132 20.40 -3.55 1.16
C LEU A 132 20.65 -3.81 -0.34
N SER A 133 19.90 -4.75 -0.94
CA SER A 133 19.95 -5.00 -2.39
C SER A 133 18.65 -5.61 -2.90
N HIS A 134 18.07 -5.06 -3.96
CA HIS A 134 16.95 -5.73 -4.64
C HIS A 134 17.40 -6.93 -5.48
N THR A 135 18.71 -7.09 -5.71
CA THR A 135 19.31 -8.22 -6.44
C THR A 135 20.48 -8.75 -5.62
N PRO A 136 20.24 -9.36 -4.45
CA PRO A 136 21.32 -9.83 -3.60
C PRO A 136 22.13 -10.89 -4.36
N PRO A 137 23.47 -10.78 -4.42
CA PRO A 137 24.28 -11.77 -5.10
C PRO A 137 24.27 -13.10 -4.33
N SER A 138 24.35 -14.21 -5.06
CA SER A 138 24.38 -15.56 -4.47
C SER A 138 25.61 -15.84 -3.60
N SER A 139 26.60 -14.95 -3.60
CA SER A 139 27.78 -15.01 -2.73
C SER A 139 27.53 -14.49 -1.32
N TRP A 140 26.38 -13.87 -1.02
CA TRP A 140 26.07 -13.45 0.34
C TRP A 140 25.94 -14.62 1.30
N THR A 141 26.46 -14.44 2.52
CA THR A 141 26.21 -15.37 3.62
C THR A 141 24.70 -15.44 3.90
N CYS A 142 24.20 -16.66 4.12
CA CYS A 142 22.77 -16.94 4.28
C CYS A 142 21.89 -16.63 3.05
N TYR A 143 22.49 -16.49 1.85
CA TYR A 143 21.72 -16.35 0.62
C TYR A 143 20.75 -17.53 0.43
N THR A 144 19.50 -17.21 0.11
CA THR A 144 18.51 -18.15 -0.42
C THR A 144 17.88 -17.57 -1.68
N SER A 145 17.42 -18.43 -2.60
CA SER A 145 16.66 -17.97 -3.77
C SER A 145 15.30 -17.39 -3.38
N GLY A 146 14.69 -17.89 -2.30
CA GLY A 146 13.45 -17.35 -1.72
C GLY A 146 13.64 -15.92 -1.22
N GLY A 147 14.66 -15.66 -0.41
CA GLY A 147 14.99 -14.34 0.09
C GLY A 147 15.40 -13.36 -1.02
N ALA A 148 16.08 -13.83 -2.07
CA ALA A 148 16.37 -13.01 -3.25
C ALA A 148 15.09 -12.64 -4.03
N THR A 149 14.14 -13.56 -4.13
CA THR A 149 12.82 -13.30 -4.74
C THR A 149 12.03 -12.28 -3.92
N GLY A 150 12.01 -12.42 -2.59
CA GLY A 150 11.42 -11.43 -1.69
C GLY A 150 12.09 -10.06 -1.85
N ALA A 151 13.43 -10.02 -1.83
CA ALA A 151 14.17 -8.77 -1.97
C ALA A 151 13.85 -8.00 -3.27
N GLY A 152 13.72 -8.72 -4.39
CA GLY A 152 13.42 -8.15 -5.70
C GLY A 152 11.96 -7.70 -5.88
N ALA A 153 11.06 -8.08 -4.98
CA ALA A 153 9.62 -7.80 -5.05
C ALA A 153 9.11 -6.84 -3.96
N SER A 154 10.03 -6.26 -3.18
CA SER A 154 9.72 -5.61 -1.91
C SER A 154 10.33 -4.22 -1.80
N ASN A 155 9.67 -3.38 -1.01
CA ASN A 155 10.34 -2.24 -0.39
C ASN A 155 11.30 -2.77 0.67
N LEU A 156 12.54 -2.27 0.69
CA LEU A 156 13.59 -2.72 1.62
C LEU A 156 13.99 -1.59 2.54
N ILE A 157 14.20 -1.88 3.82
CA ILE A 157 14.77 -0.92 4.78
C ILE A 157 15.71 -1.64 5.72
N GLY A 158 16.70 -0.92 6.22
CA GLY A 158 17.58 -1.47 7.23
C GLY A 158 18.58 -0.48 7.79
N GLY A 159 19.10 -0.82 8.97
CA GLY A 159 20.16 -0.10 9.65
C GLY A 159 21.01 -1.06 10.49
N TRP A 160 22.25 -0.69 10.74
CA TRP A 160 23.20 -1.50 11.50
C TRP A 160 24.23 -0.63 12.23
N GLY A 161 24.65 -1.07 13.43
CA GLY A 161 25.63 -0.35 14.25
C GLY A 161 25.57 -0.72 15.73
N THR A 162 26.57 -0.31 16.52
CA THR A 162 26.62 -0.54 17.98
C THR A 162 25.60 0.32 18.75
N GLY A 163 25.20 1.46 18.18
CA GLY A 163 24.20 2.38 18.75
C GLY A 163 22.87 2.42 17.99
N LEU A 164 22.57 1.40 17.17
CA LEU A 164 21.33 1.38 16.39
C LEU A 164 20.10 1.45 17.34
N PRO A 165 19.20 2.44 17.19
CA PRO A 165 17.97 2.48 17.95
C PRO A 165 17.05 1.30 17.59
N PHE A 166 16.00 1.09 18.37
CA PHE A 166 14.97 0.10 18.04
C PHE A 166 13.81 0.82 17.35
N ASP A 167 13.54 0.46 16.09
CA ASP A 167 12.42 1.01 15.34
C ASP A 167 11.15 0.17 15.52
N SER A 168 10.01 0.84 15.67
CA SER A 168 8.70 0.19 15.60
C SER A 168 8.29 -0.07 14.15
N GLU A 169 7.23 -0.85 13.93
CA GLU A 169 6.64 -1.05 12.59
C GLU A 169 6.22 0.28 11.96
N ASP A 170 5.65 1.18 12.78
CA ASP A 170 5.30 2.54 12.39
C ASP A 170 6.53 3.37 11.99
N GLY A 171 7.65 3.23 12.73
CA GLY A 171 8.92 3.89 12.42
C GLY A 171 9.53 3.43 11.10
N LEU A 172 9.44 2.13 10.78
CA LEU A 172 9.92 1.59 9.50
C LEU A 172 9.07 2.08 8.33
N LEU A 173 7.73 2.10 8.47
CA LEU A 173 6.82 2.71 7.50
C LEU A 173 7.11 4.20 7.30
N ALA A 174 7.36 4.94 8.38
CA ALA A 174 7.78 6.32 8.31
C ALA A 174 9.10 6.49 7.54
N GLY A 175 10.06 5.59 7.76
CA GLY A 175 11.33 5.56 7.02
C GLY A 175 11.11 5.46 5.51
N TRP A 176 10.31 4.49 5.05
CA TRP A 176 9.96 4.33 3.63
C TRP A 176 9.21 5.53 3.05
N LEU A 177 8.32 6.17 3.82
CA LEU A 177 7.59 7.33 3.33
C LEU A 177 8.47 8.58 3.23
N ARG A 178 9.39 8.76 4.18
CA ARG A 178 10.25 9.95 4.26
C ARG A 178 11.49 9.86 3.38
N GLU A 179 11.95 8.66 3.05
CA GLU A 179 13.09 8.42 2.15
C GLU A 179 14.38 9.14 2.58
N GLY A 180 14.51 9.47 3.88
CA GLY A 180 15.60 10.32 4.39
C GLY A 180 15.69 11.70 3.72
N GLY A 181 14.60 12.18 3.11
CA GLY A 181 14.57 13.40 2.31
C GLY A 181 15.14 13.27 0.89
N ALA A 182 15.49 12.06 0.45
CA ALA A 182 16.02 11.80 -0.88
C ALA A 182 14.94 11.95 -1.98
N PRO A 183 15.33 12.28 -3.22
CA PRO A 183 14.37 12.41 -4.33
C PRO A 183 13.90 11.06 -4.89
N GLN A 184 14.46 9.93 -4.47
CA GLN A 184 14.04 8.59 -4.92
C GLN A 184 12.81 8.13 -4.16
N LEU A 185 11.62 8.53 -4.60
CA LEU A 185 10.34 8.28 -3.90
C LEU A 185 9.74 6.88 -4.16
N GLY A 186 10.57 5.89 -4.50
CA GLY A 186 10.11 4.57 -4.94
C GLY A 186 9.28 3.85 -3.88
N HIS A 187 9.73 3.84 -2.62
CA HIS A 187 9.03 3.11 -1.57
C HIS A 187 7.67 3.75 -1.27
N ARG A 188 7.65 5.09 -1.18
CA ARG A 188 6.42 5.88 -1.04
C ARG A 188 5.41 5.57 -2.15
N ARG A 189 5.85 5.51 -3.40
CA ARG A 189 4.99 5.26 -4.56
C ARG A 189 4.40 3.85 -4.58
N TRP A 190 5.13 2.86 -4.08
CA TRP A 190 4.59 1.51 -3.85
C TRP A 190 3.57 1.46 -2.71
N ILE A 191 3.87 2.07 -1.55
CA ILE A 191 2.97 2.10 -0.39
C ILE A 191 1.62 2.75 -0.75
N LEU A 192 1.67 3.83 -1.53
CA LEU A 192 0.50 4.62 -1.93
C LEU A 192 -0.07 4.22 -3.28
N HIS A 193 0.35 3.09 -3.84
CA HIS A 193 -0.15 2.60 -5.10
C HIS A 193 -1.64 2.20 -4.97
N PRO A 194 -2.57 2.79 -5.76
CA PRO A 194 -4.00 2.55 -5.60
C PRO A 194 -4.46 1.12 -5.89
N PHE A 195 -3.69 0.38 -6.69
CA PHE A 195 -4.00 -1.00 -7.06
C PHE A 195 -3.15 -2.03 -6.30
N LEU A 196 -2.35 -1.60 -5.31
CA LEU A 196 -1.77 -2.53 -4.34
C LEU A 196 -2.93 -3.10 -3.50
N GLY A 197 -3.26 -4.36 -3.72
CA GLY A 197 -4.38 -5.02 -3.03
C GLY A 197 -3.96 -5.91 -1.85
N GLN A 198 -2.68 -6.29 -1.77
CA GLN A 198 -2.16 -7.13 -0.69
C GLN A 198 -0.69 -6.81 -0.38
N THR A 199 -0.19 -7.28 0.76
CA THR A 199 1.23 -7.19 1.16
C THR A 199 1.63 -8.40 2.01
N SER A 200 2.93 -8.62 2.17
CA SER A 200 3.54 -9.53 3.14
C SER A 200 4.76 -8.84 3.74
N TYR A 201 5.19 -9.29 4.91
CA TYR A 201 6.17 -8.57 5.71
C TYR A 201 7.11 -9.51 6.44
N GLY A 202 8.41 -9.23 6.32
CA GLY A 202 9.49 -9.86 7.07
C GLY A 202 10.33 -8.82 7.77
N ARG A 203 10.89 -9.21 8.92
CA ARG A 203 11.77 -8.35 9.73
C ARG A 203 12.76 -9.19 10.52
N VAL A 204 14.03 -8.83 10.45
CA VAL A 204 15.09 -9.41 11.27
C VAL A 204 15.78 -8.30 12.06
N SER A 205 15.64 -8.35 13.38
CA SER A 205 16.32 -7.49 14.35
C SER A 205 17.21 -8.38 15.23
N VAL A 206 18.52 -8.35 15.01
CA VAL A 206 19.50 -9.23 15.67
C VAL A 206 20.70 -8.46 16.21
N THR A 207 21.33 -9.01 17.26
CA THR A 207 22.66 -8.59 17.70
C THR A 207 23.70 -9.54 17.13
N LEU A 208 24.57 -9.00 16.27
CA LEU A 208 25.68 -9.68 15.62
C LEU A 208 26.92 -9.70 16.52
N ALA A 209 27.95 -10.40 16.06
CA ALA A 209 29.26 -10.45 16.74
C ALA A 209 29.80 -9.04 17.04
N GLY A 210 30.44 -8.89 18.20
CA GLY A 210 30.96 -7.60 18.66
C GLY A 210 29.89 -6.62 19.16
N GLY A 211 28.67 -7.10 19.45
CA GLY A 211 27.59 -6.27 20.00
C GLY A 211 26.92 -5.33 18.99
N ARG A 212 27.20 -5.52 17.69
CA ARG A 212 26.59 -4.70 16.62
C ARG A 212 25.16 -5.14 16.40
N ARG A 213 24.22 -4.21 16.38
CA ARG A 213 22.81 -4.48 16.08
C ARG A 213 22.56 -4.32 14.58
N ALA A 214 21.62 -5.08 14.05
CA ALA A 214 21.10 -4.92 12.70
C ALA A 214 19.57 -5.12 12.72
N THR A 215 18.83 -4.17 12.13
CA THR A 215 17.41 -4.32 11.83
C THR A 215 17.24 -4.16 10.33
N THR A 216 16.58 -5.11 9.71
CA THR A 216 16.19 -5.06 8.29
C THR A 216 14.76 -5.55 8.16
N ALA A 217 14.04 -5.01 7.18
CA ALA A 217 12.70 -5.43 6.87
C ALA A 217 12.43 -5.36 5.36
N SER A 218 11.57 -6.28 4.92
CA SER A 218 11.10 -6.40 3.54
C SER A 218 9.58 -6.36 3.54
N MET A 219 9.01 -5.46 2.75
CA MET A 219 7.56 -5.34 2.51
C MET A 219 7.25 -5.68 1.07
N ARG A 220 6.55 -6.80 0.83
CA ARG A 220 6.09 -7.22 -0.50
C ARG A 220 5.16 -6.18 -1.09
N VAL A 221 5.47 -5.72 -2.30
CA VAL A 221 4.69 -4.69 -3.01
C VAL A 221 4.29 -5.11 -4.44
N PHE A 222 4.88 -6.16 -5.00
CA PHE A 222 4.44 -6.75 -6.27
C PHE A 222 4.84 -8.23 -6.39
N SER A 223 4.58 -8.84 -7.56
CA SER A 223 4.91 -10.23 -7.89
C SER A 223 4.39 -11.28 -6.90
N PHE A 224 3.19 -11.08 -6.36
CA PHE A 224 2.56 -12.04 -5.44
C PHE A 224 2.21 -13.36 -6.13
N ALA A 225 2.18 -14.45 -5.37
CA ALA A 225 1.82 -15.78 -5.88
C ALA A 225 0.35 -15.88 -6.32
N SER A 226 -0.53 -15.12 -5.67
CA SER A 226 -1.97 -15.02 -6.00
C SER A 226 -2.36 -13.58 -6.26
N GLY A 227 -3.46 -13.37 -7.01
CA GLY A 227 -4.05 -12.04 -7.18
C GLY A 227 -4.74 -11.55 -5.90
N ALA A 228 -4.79 -10.24 -5.72
CA ALA A 228 -5.59 -9.60 -4.68
C ALA A 228 -6.99 -9.20 -5.23
N PRO A 229 -7.98 -8.98 -4.35
CA PRO A 229 -9.24 -8.36 -4.75
C PRO A 229 -9.01 -6.99 -5.41
N ALA A 230 -9.93 -6.60 -6.30
CA ALA A 230 -9.93 -5.23 -6.82
C ALA A 230 -10.11 -4.22 -5.66
N PRO A 231 -9.42 -3.07 -5.70
CA PRO A 231 -9.54 -2.06 -4.65
C PRO A 231 -10.97 -1.52 -4.57
N SER A 232 -11.50 -1.40 -3.36
CA SER A 232 -12.85 -0.86 -3.11
C SER A 232 -12.94 0.65 -3.35
N THR A 233 -11.82 1.37 -3.25
CA THR A 233 -11.71 2.80 -3.53
C THR A 233 -10.43 3.09 -4.32
N VAL A 234 -10.57 3.92 -5.36
CA VAL A 234 -9.46 4.44 -6.16
C VAL A 234 -9.67 5.95 -6.30
N PRO A 235 -8.91 6.80 -5.57
CA PRO A 235 -9.04 8.25 -5.69
C PRO A 235 -8.57 8.72 -7.07
N PRO A 236 -8.93 9.95 -7.52
CA PRO A 236 -8.47 10.48 -8.81
C PRO A 236 -7.00 10.93 -8.81
N TYR A 237 -6.38 11.07 -7.63
CA TYR A 237 -4.98 11.41 -7.45
C TYR A 237 -4.48 10.92 -6.09
N VAL A 238 -3.15 10.88 -5.90
CA VAL A 238 -2.50 10.81 -4.59
C VAL A 238 -1.63 12.06 -4.42
N GLY A 239 -1.93 12.87 -3.40
CA GLY A 239 -1.06 13.96 -2.96
C GLY A 239 -0.36 13.57 -1.67
N PHE A 240 0.95 13.80 -1.56
CA PHE A 240 1.71 13.48 -0.36
C PHE A 240 2.55 14.69 0.07
N PRO A 241 2.37 15.20 1.29
CA PRO A 241 1.31 14.88 2.26
C PRO A 241 -0.06 15.41 1.79
N GLN A 242 -1.17 14.91 2.34
CA GLN A 242 -2.51 15.49 2.14
C GLN A 242 -3.35 15.47 3.41
N GLY A 243 -4.30 16.41 3.52
CA GLY A 243 -5.11 16.60 4.72
C GLY A 243 -4.25 16.85 5.96
N ASP A 244 -4.74 16.44 7.12
CA ASP A 244 -3.92 16.41 8.34
C ASP A 244 -2.96 15.21 8.28
N TYR A 245 -1.67 15.53 8.17
CA TYR A 245 -0.61 14.55 7.98
C TYR A 245 0.35 14.53 9.18
N PRO A 246 0.53 13.38 9.85
CA PRO A 246 1.40 13.29 11.02
C PRO A 246 2.86 13.62 10.67
N VAL A 247 3.51 14.42 11.52
CA VAL A 247 4.92 14.82 11.37
C VAL A 247 5.87 13.63 11.34
N ARG A 248 5.48 12.50 11.96
CA ARG A 248 6.25 11.25 11.91
C ARG A 248 6.42 10.71 10.48
N TYR A 249 5.46 10.95 9.59
CA TYR A 249 5.48 10.47 8.20
C TYR A 249 5.97 11.51 7.19
N PHE A 250 6.14 12.77 7.59
CA PHE A 250 6.60 13.85 6.72
C PHE A 250 7.31 14.92 7.54
N ALA A 251 8.60 15.11 7.30
CA ALA A 251 9.33 16.26 7.81
C ALA A 251 9.16 17.48 6.88
N LEU A 252 9.23 18.67 7.45
CA LEU A 252 9.00 19.95 6.75
C LEU A 252 9.98 20.23 5.59
N THR A 253 11.04 19.42 5.48
CA THR A 253 12.07 19.50 4.42
C THR A 253 11.96 18.37 3.39
N ASP A 254 11.08 17.39 3.61
CA ASP A 254 10.92 16.25 2.71
C ASP A 254 10.28 16.69 1.38
N TYR A 255 10.49 15.92 0.32
CA TYR A 255 9.80 16.18 -0.95
C TYR A 255 8.30 15.93 -0.78
N LEU A 256 7.50 16.89 -1.24
CA LEU A 256 6.11 16.64 -1.59
C LEU A 256 6.06 15.90 -2.92
N SER A 257 5.02 15.11 -3.14
CA SER A 257 4.80 14.40 -4.40
C SER A 257 3.33 14.35 -4.77
N PHE A 258 3.07 14.27 -6.07
CA PHE A 258 1.73 14.19 -6.63
C PHE A 258 1.70 13.25 -7.83
N SER A 259 0.65 12.43 -7.87
CA SER A 259 0.39 11.49 -8.97
C SER A 259 -1.10 11.51 -9.32
N VAL A 260 -1.41 11.48 -10.61
CA VAL A 260 -2.78 11.36 -11.12
C VAL A 260 -3.14 9.90 -11.35
N ILE A 261 -4.39 9.56 -11.09
CA ILE A 261 -4.98 8.24 -11.31
C ILE A 261 -6.10 8.40 -12.34
N PRO A 262 -5.77 8.30 -13.64
CA PRO A 262 -6.71 8.65 -14.70
C PRO A 262 -7.83 7.62 -14.90
N SER A 263 -7.72 6.44 -14.28
CA SER A 263 -8.71 5.37 -14.35
C SER A 263 -8.83 4.65 -13.01
N SER A 264 -10.06 4.42 -12.58
CA SER A 264 -10.36 3.62 -11.38
C SER A 264 -10.27 2.10 -11.61
N SER A 265 -10.10 1.64 -12.85
CA SER A 265 -10.09 0.22 -13.21
C SER A 265 -8.85 -0.23 -13.99
N ASN A 266 -8.05 0.71 -14.52
CA ASN A 266 -6.85 0.40 -15.29
C ASN A 266 -5.58 0.86 -14.54
N ASN A 267 -4.91 -0.11 -13.90
CA ASN A 267 -3.65 0.07 -13.18
C ASN A 267 -2.45 0.54 -14.06
N GLY A 268 -2.62 0.63 -15.38
CA GLY A 268 -1.57 1.16 -16.25
C GLY A 268 -1.89 2.47 -16.94
N ALA A 269 -3.09 3.01 -16.75
CA ALA A 269 -3.51 4.25 -17.39
C ALA A 269 -2.68 5.45 -16.91
N ASP A 270 -2.15 5.38 -15.70
CA ASP A 270 -1.36 6.42 -15.06
C ASP A 270 -0.01 6.67 -15.75
N ARG A 271 0.52 5.70 -16.50
CA ARG A 271 1.80 5.82 -17.24
C ARG A 271 1.80 6.87 -18.35
N SER A 272 0.63 7.22 -18.89
CA SER A 272 0.52 8.19 -19.98
C SER A 272 0.40 9.64 -19.50
N VAL A 273 0.13 9.86 -18.20
CA VAL A 273 0.00 11.19 -17.59
C VAL A 273 1.31 11.94 -17.79
N ASP A 274 1.22 13.18 -18.27
CA ASP A 274 2.37 13.99 -18.61
C ASP A 274 2.40 15.29 -17.80
N PHE A 275 3.42 15.41 -16.95
CA PHE A 275 3.70 16.59 -16.13
C PHE A 275 4.68 17.57 -16.79
N SER A 276 5.07 17.39 -18.05
CA SER A 276 6.18 18.15 -18.61
C SER A 276 5.91 19.64 -18.84
N ALA A 277 4.64 20.02 -18.95
CA ALA A 277 4.17 21.41 -18.95
C ALA A 277 3.57 21.84 -17.60
N ALA A 278 3.60 20.97 -16.59
CA ALA A 278 2.96 21.23 -15.31
C ALA A 278 3.75 22.24 -14.48
N THR A 279 3.02 23.09 -13.76
CA THR A 279 3.53 24.05 -12.79
C THR A 279 2.95 23.71 -11.43
N VAL A 280 3.76 23.93 -10.39
CA VAL A 280 3.36 23.72 -9.00
C VAL A 280 3.33 25.06 -8.28
N SER A 281 2.22 25.36 -7.60
CA SER A 281 2.11 26.50 -6.70
C SER A 281 1.63 26.03 -5.33
N VAL A 282 2.18 26.62 -4.28
CA VAL A 282 1.82 26.33 -2.89
C VAL A 282 1.53 27.63 -2.18
N ARG A 283 0.41 27.69 -1.45
CA ARG A 283 -0.03 28.89 -0.71
C ARG A 283 -0.31 28.57 0.75
N ASN A 284 0.03 29.52 1.63
CA ASN A 284 -0.50 29.61 3.00
C ASN A 284 -1.49 30.78 3.03
N GLY A 285 -2.78 30.49 3.00
CA GLY A 285 -3.81 31.51 2.80
C GLY A 285 -3.59 32.27 1.48
N SER A 286 -3.39 33.59 1.56
CA SER A 286 -3.07 34.43 0.40
C SER A 286 -1.58 34.49 0.05
N THR A 287 -0.70 33.97 0.91
CA THR A 287 0.76 34.07 0.74
C THR A 287 1.27 32.94 -0.15
N ASN A 288 1.96 33.28 -1.23
CA ASN A 288 2.67 32.29 -2.06
C ASN A 288 3.94 31.80 -1.35
N MET A 289 4.12 30.49 -1.31
CA MET A 289 5.33 29.85 -0.78
C MET A 289 6.37 29.66 -1.88
N THR A 290 7.65 29.63 -1.51
CA THR A 290 8.73 29.34 -2.47
C THR A 290 8.81 27.85 -2.75
N VAL A 291 8.42 27.46 -3.97
CA VAL A 291 8.58 26.09 -4.48
C VAL A 291 9.96 25.95 -5.11
N THR A 292 10.67 24.88 -4.75
CA THR A 292 12.02 24.59 -5.24
C THR A 292 12.14 23.13 -5.67
N ASP A 293 13.22 22.82 -6.38
CA ASP A 293 13.66 21.44 -6.61
C ASP A 293 12.59 20.54 -7.24
N ILE A 294 11.93 21.06 -8.27
CA ILE A 294 10.88 20.34 -9.00
C ILE A 294 11.54 19.29 -9.89
N SER A 295 11.12 18.04 -9.76
CA SER A 295 11.44 16.96 -10.70
C SER A 295 10.19 16.15 -11.03
N ARG A 296 10.26 15.38 -12.11
CA ARG A 296 9.16 14.57 -12.61
C ARG A 296 9.68 13.36 -13.36
N ASP A 297 8.93 12.27 -13.27
CA ASP A 297 9.25 11.01 -13.93
C ASP A 297 7.97 10.18 -14.14
N ASN A 298 8.08 9.16 -14.98
CA ASN A 298 7.04 8.17 -15.22
C ASN A 298 7.60 6.75 -14.96
N ASP A 299 8.58 6.63 -14.06
CA ASP A 299 9.30 5.39 -13.82
C ASP A 299 8.38 4.31 -13.23
N GLY A 300 8.71 3.03 -13.39
CA GLY A 300 7.85 1.91 -13.02
C GLY A 300 7.82 1.55 -11.53
N TYR A 301 7.71 2.51 -10.61
CA TYR A 301 7.64 2.25 -9.15
C TYR A 301 6.22 2.46 -8.62
N GLY A 302 5.44 1.39 -8.45
CA GLY A 302 4.05 1.49 -8.00
C GLY A 302 3.22 2.36 -8.95
N ILE A 303 2.70 3.49 -8.44
CA ILE A 303 2.13 4.53 -9.30
C ILE A 303 3.23 5.18 -10.13
N ALA A 304 3.13 5.14 -11.46
CA ALA A 304 4.20 5.44 -12.40
C ALA A 304 4.42 6.95 -12.59
N ASN A 305 3.37 7.74 -12.80
CA ASN A 305 3.55 9.19 -12.97
C ASN A 305 3.83 9.87 -11.63
N ASN A 306 4.81 10.77 -11.62
CA ASN A 306 5.21 11.50 -10.43
C ASN A 306 5.67 12.91 -10.81
N ILE A 307 5.19 13.90 -10.07
CA ILE A 307 5.83 15.22 -9.95
C ILE A 307 6.10 15.47 -8.47
N GLN A 308 7.32 15.89 -8.15
CA GLN A 308 7.78 16.11 -6.79
C GLN A 308 8.51 17.45 -6.67
N TRP A 309 8.48 18.04 -5.47
CA TRP A 309 9.06 19.35 -5.21
C TRP A 309 9.33 19.55 -3.71
N ARG A 310 10.07 20.60 -3.37
CA ARG A 310 10.23 21.10 -2.00
C ARG A 310 9.59 22.47 -1.85
N VAL A 311 9.31 22.85 -0.60
CA VAL A 311 8.77 24.16 -0.25
C VAL A 311 9.59 24.75 0.87
N THR A 312 10.13 25.95 0.67
CA THR A 312 10.85 26.67 1.73
C THR A 312 9.84 27.28 2.71
N GLY A 313 10.10 27.13 4.02
CA GLY A 313 9.31 27.77 5.07
C GLY A 313 8.00 27.06 5.43
N LEU A 314 7.91 25.74 5.21
CA LEU A 314 6.83 24.95 5.79
C LEU A 314 6.90 24.97 7.33
N ALA A 315 5.75 24.98 7.97
CA ALA A 315 5.58 25.01 9.42
C ALA A 315 4.51 24.01 9.87
N SER A 316 4.70 23.42 11.04
CA SER A 316 3.67 22.57 11.67
C SER A 316 2.40 23.36 11.96
N ASN A 317 1.27 22.66 12.02
CA ASN A 317 -0.07 23.19 12.28
C ASN A 317 -0.50 24.33 11.34
N THR A 318 0.16 24.47 10.19
CA THR A 318 -0.16 25.46 9.16
C THR A 318 -0.77 24.76 7.95
N SER A 319 -1.90 25.27 7.46
CA SER A 319 -2.58 24.74 6.28
C SER A 319 -2.00 25.33 5.00
N TYR A 320 -1.70 24.45 4.05
CA TYR A 320 -1.22 24.82 2.73
C TYR A 320 -2.16 24.31 1.65
N THR A 321 -2.36 25.11 0.61
CA THR A 321 -3.06 24.73 -0.63
C THR A 321 -2.04 24.54 -1.73
N VAL A 322 -2.05 23.36 -2.35
CA VAL A 322 -1.21 23.02 -3.51
C VAL A 322 -2.08 23.02 -4.75
N THR A 323 -1.60 23.65 -5.82
CA THR A 323 -2.19 23.56 -7.15
C THR A 323 -1.15 23.08 -8.15
N ILE A 324 -1.47 22.01 -8.89
CA ILE A 324 -0.70 21.49 -10.00
C ILE A 324 -1.49 21.77 -11.27
N ALA A 325 -1.01 22.68 -12.12
CA ALA A 325 -1.70 23.11 -13.33
C ALA A 325 -0.87 22.83 -14.58
N GLY A 326 -1.52 22.52 -15.70
CA GLY A 326 -0.85 22.16 -16.96
C GLY A 326 -0.58 20.66 -17.10
N VAL A 327 -1.34 19.82 -16.38
CA VAL A 327 -1.26 18.35 -16.53
C VAL A 327 -1.86 17.94 -17.86
N ARG A 328 -1.16 17.07 -18.60
CA ARG A 328 -1.62 16.53 -19.90
C ARG A 328 -1.90 15.04 -19.80
N ASN A 329 -2.67 14.52 -20.76
CA ASN A 329 -3.10 13.11 -20.82
C ASN A 329 -3.79 12.63 -19.53
N ALA A 330 -4.56 13.51 -18.90
CA ALA A 330 -5.24 13.27 -17.65
C ALA A 330 -6.69 13.77 -17.72
N PRO A 331 -7.62 13.26 -16.88
CA PRO A 331 -9.02 13.71 -16.88
C PRO A 331 -9.20 15.20 -16.58
N GLN A 332 -8.27 15.80 -15.84
CA GLN A 332 -8.22 17.23 -15.55
C GLN A 332 -6.84 17.79 -15.88
N THR A 333 -6.80 19.06 -16.29
CA THR A 333 -5.56 19.80 -16.57
C THR A 333 -5.00 20.51 -15.34
N SER A 334 -5.77 20.57 -14.25
CA SER A 334 -5.39 21.19 -13.00
C SER A 334 -5.97 20.42 -11.82
N TYR A 335 -5.18 20.23 -10.77
CA TYR A 335 -5.56 19.57 -9.53
C TYR A 335 -5.21 20.48 -8.36
N THR A 336 -6.05 20.48 -7.32
CA THR A 336 -5.81 21.23 -6.09
C THR A 336 -6.14 20.37 -4.88
N TYR A 337 -5.26 20.40 -3.89
CA TYR A 337 -5.46 19.73 -2.60
C TYR A 337 -4.85 20.54 -1.47
N ASN A 338 -5.24 20.22 -0.24
CA ASN A 338 -4.71 20.88 0.96
C ASN A 338 -3.94 19.88 1.82
N PHE A 339 -2.96 20.38 2.57
CA PHE A 339 -2.32 19.61 3.64
C PHE A 339 -1.96 20.49 4.83
N ARG A 340 -1.80 19.86 6.00
CA ARG A 340 -1.30 20.46 7.23
C ARG A 340 -0.50 19.40 7.99
N ILE A 341 0.71 19.76 8.43
CA ILE A 341 1.54 18.84 9.21
C ILE A 341 1.16 18.95 10.69
N VAL A 342 0.66 17.88 11.27
CA VAL A 342 0.18 17.83 12.66
C VAL A 342 1.11 16.98 13.55
N PRO A 343 1.18 17.25 14.86
CA PRO A 343 1.93 16.43 15.82
C PRO A 343 1.59 14.94 15.77
#